data_AF-A0A1J9P065-F1
#
_entry.id   AF-A0A1J9P065-F1
#
_cell.length_a   1.000
_cell.length_b   1.000
_cell.length_c   1.000
_cell.angle_alpha   90.00
_cell.angle_beta   90.00
_cell.angle_gamma   90.00
#
_symmetry.space_group_name_H-M   'P 1'
#
loop_
_entity.id
_entity.type
_entity.pdbx_description
1 polymer ?
#
loop_
_entity_poly.entity_id
_entity_poly.type
_entity_poly.pdbx_seq_one_letter_code
_entity_poly.pdbx_strand_id
1 'polypeptide(L)'
;MGETHPAETKVVVEFCSKDLVPNYLTEEQRITLLKLAGPRYNPDQDLIRMSAEKFPTRAQNKRYLGDIVDSLIKEAKEGDSFADVPLDLRHHKPKTKLNFPKEWAMTEKRKRQLQEKRQERLRLAEAARATITDGNEVIQQAINSIPALNPALLVGAGDEHAVKEPVLVRARNPPAPWKPFSGRR
;
A
#
# COMPACT_ATOMS: atom_id res chain seq x y z
N MET A 1 36.70 3.36 -8.83
CA MET A 1 36.12 4.57 -9.45
C MET A 1 36.84 5.76 -8.85
N GLY A 2 37.90 6.28 -9.48
CA GLY A 2 38.82 7.27 -8.90
C GLY A 2 38.26 8.69 -8.72
N GLU A 3 36.95 8.81 -8.57
CA GLU A 3 36.26 10.08 -8.35
C GLU A 3 36.27 10.40 -6.85
N THR A 4 36.72 11.60 -6.48
CA THR A 4 36.67 12.06 -5.09
C THR A 4 35.30 12.65 -4.81
N HIS A 5 34.56 12.04 -3.88
CA HIS A 5 33.25 12.54 -3.45
C HIS A 5 33.33 12.93 -1.97
N PRO A 6 32.79 14.09 -1.56
CA PRO A 6 32.85 14.51 -0.14
C PRO A 6 32.19 13.49 0.81
N ALA A 7 31.17 12.74 0.35
CA ALA A 7 30.54 11.67 1.13
C ALA A 7 31.36 10.37 1.23
N GLU A 8 32.50 10.25 0.55
CA GLU A 8 33.34 9.05 0.59
C GLU A 8 33.89 8.76 2.00
N THR A 9 34.06 9.81 2.79
CA THR A 9 34.61 9.75 4.15
C THR A 9 33.62 9.19 5.16
N LYS A 10 32.31 9.25 4.86
CA LYS A 10 31.24 8.82 5.75
C LYS A 10 31.32 7.33 6.03
N VAL A 11 31.23 6.99 7.31
CA VAL A 11 31.11 5.60 7.78
C VAL A 11 29.78 5.45 8.48
N VAL A 12 29.11 4.32 8.26
CA VAL A 12 27.89 3.93 8.96
C VAL A 12 28.18 2.64 9.71
N VAL A 13 27.76 2.58 10.97
CA VAL A 13 27.76 1.35 11.77
C VAL A 13 26.33 1.01 12.14
N GLU A 14 26.02 -0.28 12.06
CA GLU A 14 24.74 -0.88 12.37
C GLU A 14 25.00 -2.11 13.23
N PHE A 15 24.29 -2.23 14.34
CA PHE A 15 24.34 -3.41 15.20
C PHE A 15 22.99 -3.66 15.86
N CYS A 16 22.70 -4.92 16.16
CA CYS A 16 21.48 -5.35 16.83
C CYS A 16 21.67 -5.30 18.34
N SER A 17 20.67 -4.80 19.07
CA SER A 17 20.74 -4.74 20.53
C SER A 17 20.72 -6.14 21.17
N LYS A 18 20.07 -7.11 20.52
CA LYS A 18 20.00 -8.51 20.97
C LYS A 18 21.32 -9.25 20.86
N ASP A 19 22.19 -8.90 19.91
CA ASP A 19 23.48 -9.58 19.73
C ASP A 19 24.44 -9.32 20.91
N LEU A 20 24.18 -8.26 21.69
CA LEU A 20 24.93 -7.92 22.89
C LEU A 20 24.47 -8.69 24.14
N VAL A 21 23.27 -9.30 24.12
CA VAL A 21 22.68 -10.04 25.23
C VAL A 21 22.77 -11.55 24.96
N PRO A 22 23.16 -12.40 25.94
CA PRO A 22 23.49 -12.09 27.33
C PRO A 22 24.99 -11.87 27.60
N ASN A 23 25.84 -12.03 26.59
CA ASN A 23 27.29 -12.12 26.78
C ASN A 23 27.91 -10.80 27.25
N TYR A 24 27.42 -9.67 26.75
CA TYR A 24 27.98 -8.35 27.03
C TYR A 24 27.07 -7.49 27.89
N LEU A 25 25.75 -7.66 27.83
CA LEU A 25 24.75 -6.88 28.58
C LEU A 25 23.66 -7.79 29.17
N THR A 26 23.09 -7.38 30.30
CA THR A 26 21.82 -7.93 30.80
C THR A 26 20.63 -7.30 30.08
N GLU A 27 19.42 -7.87 30.21
CA GLU A 27 18.22 -7.32 29.56
C GLU A 27 17.86 -5.92 30.09
N GLU A 28 18.08 -5.66 31.39
CA GLU A 28 17.89 -4.35 31.99
C GLU A 28 18.86 -3.32 31.40
N GLN A 29 20.14 -3.68 31.29
CA GLN A 29 21.17 -2.83 30.68
C GLN A 29 20.92 -2.63 29.17
N ARG A 30 20.35 -3.62 28.48
CA ARG A 30 19.90 -3.48 27.09
C ARG A 30 18.84 -2.39 26.96
N ILE A 31 17.85 -2.36 27.86
CA ILE A 31 16.82 -1.31 27.86
C ILE A 31 17.46 0.06 28.10
N THR A 32 18.43 0.17 29.01
CA THR A 32 19.22 1.38 29.24
C THR A 32 19.96 1.83 27.96
N LEU A 33 20.62 0.91 27.26
CA LEU A 33 21.28 1.18 25.98
C LEU A 33 20.30 1.73 24.93
N LEU A 34 19.10 1.16 24.84
CA LEU A 34 18.06 1.62 23.90
C LEU A 34 17.61 3.05 24.21
N LYS A 35 17.49 3.40 25.50
CA LYS A 35 17.17 4.77 25.95
C LYS A 35 18.29 5.74 25.59
N LEU A 36 19.56 5.37 25.80
CA LEU A 36 20.72 6.20 25.43
C LEU A 36 20.85 6.39 23.91
N ALA A 37 20.54 5.36 23.12
CA ALA A 37 20.60 5.43 21.65
C ALA A 37 19.59 6.45 21.08
N GLY A 38 18.41 6.55 21.71
CA GLY A 38 17.34 7.47 21.34
C GLY A 38 16.88 7.30 19.88
N PRO A 39 16.90 8.36 19.04
CA PRO A 39 16.39 8.30 17.68
C PRO A 39 17.21 7.41 16.72
N ARG A 40 18.40 6.97 17.16
CA ARG A 40 19.26 6.06 16.39
C ARG A 40 18.76 4.62 16.39
N TYR A 41 17.88 4.28 17.33
CA TYR A 41 17.28 2.97 17.46
C TYR A 41 16.07 2.81 16.53
N ASN A 42 16.02 1.72 15.78
CA ASN A 42 14.85 1.32 15.00
C ASN A 42 14.09 0.18 15.70
N PRO A 43 12.89 0.42 16.25
CA PRO A 43 12.10 -0.61 16.95
C PRO A 43 11.58 -1.73 16.05
N ASP A 44 11.42 -1.50 14.74
CA ASP A 44 10.88 -2.53 13.83
C ASP A 44 11.88 -3.66 13.56
N GLN A 45 13.17 -3.31 13.48
CA GLN A 45 14.26 -4.25 13.15
C GLN A 45 15.17 -4.54 14.34
N ASP A 46 14.98 -3.84 15.45
CA ASP A 46 15.85 -3.88 16.63
C ASP A 46 17.31 -3.49 16.34
N LEU A 47 17.48 -2.51 15.45
CA LEU A 47 18.77 -2.08 14.91
C LEU A 47 19.13 -0.68 15.40
N ILE A 48 20.32 -0.50 15.95
CA ILE A 48 20.89 0.82 16.23
C ILE A 48 21.77 1.20 15.05
N ARG A 49 21.44 2.33 14.40
CA ARG A 49 22.20 2.85 13.26
C ARG A 49 22.77 4.22 13.56
N MET A 50 24.07 4.39 13.38
CA MET A 50 24.76 5.66 13.53
C MET A 50 25.84 5.85 12.48
N SER A 51 26.12 7.10 12.12
CA SER A 51 27.09 7.43 11.10
C SER A 51 27.98 8.59 11.52
N ALA A 52 29.22 8.58 11.05
CA ALA A 52 30.18 9.66 11.26
C ALA A 52 30.80 10.09 9.93
N GLU A 53 30.81 11.41 9.72
CA GLU A 53 31.47 12.08 8.59
C GLU A 53 32.28 13.30 9.07
N LYS A 54 32.59 13.34 10.38
CA LYS A 54 33.24 14.48 11.05
C LYS A 54 34.71 14.62 10.69
N PHE A 55 35.38 13.50 10.42
CA PHE A 55 36.82 13.45 10.17
C PHE A 55 37.13 13.30 8.67
N PRO A 56 38.29 13.81 8.21
CA PRO A 56 38.67 13.77 6.80
C PRO A 56 38.97 12.36 6.29
N THR A 57 39.35 11.43 7.16
CA THR A 57 39.67 10.05 6.74
C THR A 57 38.61 9.07 7.21
N ARG A 58 38.29 8.10 6.35
CA ARG A 58 37.35 7.00 6.67
C ARG A 58 37.80 6.21 7.90
N ALA A 59 39.11 6.02 8.05
CA ALA A 59 39.69 5.31 9.20
C ALA A 59 39.41 6.03 10.53
N GLN A 60 39.53 7.36 10.57
CA GLN A 60 39.19 8.15 11.76
C GLN A 60 37.69 8.08 12.08
N ASN A 61 36.82 8.22 11.08
CA ASN A 61 35.37 8.08 11.27
C ASN A 61 34.98 6.68 11.79
N LYS A 62 35.63 5.62 11.27
CA LYS A 62 35.43 4.25 11.76
C LYS A 62 35.86 4.10 13.22
N ARG A 63 37.05 4.59 13.58
CA ARG A 63 37.56 4.51 14.96
C ARG A 63 36.66 5.26 15.92
N TYR A 64 36.26 6.48 15.57
CA TYR A 64 35.36 7.29 16.37
C TYR A 64 34.01 6.59 16.64
N LEU A 65 33.45 5.92 15.64
CA LEU A 65 32.22 5.14 15.84
C LEU A 65 32.44 3.94 16.77
N GLY A 66 33.60 3.29 16.71
CA GLY A 66 33.98 2.24 17.67
C GLY A 66 34.03 2.79 19.10
N ASP A 67 34.75 3.89 19.31
CA ASP A 67 34.89 4.53 20.62
C ASP A 67 33.52 4.98 21.19
N ILE A 68 32.60 5.46 20.34
CA ILE A 68 31.21 5.79 20.74
C ILE A 68 30.45 4.54 21.18
N VAL A 69 30.53 3.46 20.40
CA VAL A 69 29.81 2.22 20.74
C VAL A 69 30.31 1.65 22.06
N ASP A 70 31.62 1.65 22.27
CA ASP A 70 32.23 1.21 23.53
C ASP A 70 31.78 2.11 24.70
N SER A 71 31.68 3.43 24.49
CA SER A 71 31.19 4.38 25.48
C SER A 71 29.72 4.14 25.83
N LEU A 72 28.86 3.90 24.83
CA LEU A 72 27.44 3.59 25.04
C LEU A 72 27.25 2.27 25.81
N ILE A 73 28.04 1.24 25.48
CA ILE A 73 28.00 -0.04 26.20
C ILE A 73 28.48 0.15 27.64
N LYS A 74 29.51 0.96 27.86
CA LYS A 74 30.01 1.27 29.20
C LYS A 74 28.97 2.03 30.04
N GLU A 75 28.36 3.07 29.48
CA GLU A 75 27.30 3.84 30.15
C GLU A 75 26.08 2.97 30.45
N ALA A 76 25.71 2.05 29.56
CA ALA A 76 24.62 1.11 29.80
C ALA A 76 24.91 0.13 30.95
N LYS A 77 26.19 -0.16 31.26
CA LYS A 77 26.60 -1.06 32.34
C LYS A 77 26.75 -0.38 33.69
N GLU A 78 27.40 0.78 33.69
CA GLU A 78 27.87 1.47 34.90
C GLU A 78 27.01 2.70 35.26
N GLY A 79 26.24 3.22 34.30
CA GLY A 79 25.43 4.41 34.46
C GLY A 79 24.09 4.18 35.17
N ASP A 80 23.27 5.22 35.21
CA ASP A 80 21.90 5.12 35.73
C ASP A 80 21.06 4.21 34.83
N SER A 81 20.25 3.35 35.45
CA SER A 81 19.34 2.42 34.77
C SER A 81 18.19 3.11 34.04
N PHE A 82 17.91 4.38 34.38
CA PHE A 82 16.76 5.14 33.88
C PHE A 82 15.45 4.36 34.03
N ALA A 83 15.30 3.53 35.07
CA ALA A 83 14.17 2.62 35.23
C ALA A 83 12.81 3.35 35.30
N ASP A 84 12.83 4.61 35.73
CA ASP A 84 11.70 5.54 35.81
C ASP A 84 11.28 6.11 34.44
N VAL A 85 12.19 6.14 33.45
CA VAL A 85 11.92 6.67 32.11
C VAL A 85 11.47 5.55 31.16
N PRO A 86 10.30 5.65 30.51
CA PRO A 86 9.88 4.68 29.49
C PRO A 86 10.69 4.83 28.19
N LEU A 87 10.79 3.75 27.41
CA LEU A 87 11.45 3.80 26.10
C LEU A 87 10.63 4.66 25.12
N ASP A 88 11.21 5.76 24.64
CA ASP A 88 10.58 6.64 23.64
C ASP A 88 10.78 6.09 22.22
N LEU A 89 9.67 5.90 21.50
CA LEU A 89 9.62 5.40 20.13
C LEU A 89 8.97 6.40 19.16
N ARG A 90 8.69 7.64 19.59
CA ARG A 90 7.97 8.65 18.79
C ARG A 90 8.70 9.07 17.50
N HIS A 91 10.02 8.88 17.44
CA HIS A 91 10.81 9.15 16.23
C HIS A 91 10.54 8.16 15.11
N HIS A 92 10.11 6.94 15.44
CA HIS A 92 9.86 5.90 14.45
C HIS A 92 8.38 5.86 14.04
N LYS A 93 8.12 6.05 12.74
CA LYS A 93 6.77 5.99 12.16
C LYS A 93 6.58 4.64 11.44
N PRO A 94 5.92 3.65 12.06
CA PRO A 94 5.76 2.33 11.46
C PRO A 94 4.90 2.42 10.20
N LYS A 95 5.34 1.74 9.14
CA LYS A 95 4.58 1.65 7.89
C LYS A 95 3.56 0.53 7.98
N THR A 96 2.29 0.85 7.75
CA THR A 96 1.24 -0.17 7.72
C THR A 96 1.43 -1.08 6.51
N LYS A 97 1.66 -2.38 6.75
CA LYS A 97 1.76 -3.39 5.70
C LYS A 97 0.36 -3.95 5.42
N LEU A 98 -0.24 -3.52 4.31
CA LEU A 98 -1.52 -4.07 3.85
C LEU A 98 -1.27 -5.43 3.20
N ASN A 99 -1.97 -6.45 3.69
CA ASN A 99 -1.91 -7.80 3.16
C ASN A 99 -3.23 -8.15 2.46
N PHE A 100 -3.18 -9.11 1.54
CA PHE A 100 -4.38 -9.62 0.90
C PHE A 100 -5.34 -10.22 1.95
N PRO A 101 -6.62 -9.83 1.97
CA PRO A 101 -7.59 -10.39 2.91
C PRO A 101 -7.68 -11.91 2.79
N LYS A 102 -7.41 -12.62 3.87
CA LYS A 102 -7.47 -14.10 3.88
C LYS A 102 -8.85 -14.62 3.48
N GLU A 103 -9.90 -13.87 3.80
CA GLU A 103 -11.28 -14.19 3.43
C GLU A 103 -11.55 -14.16 1.92
N TRP A 104 -10.75 -13.44 1.13
CA TRP A 104 -10.89 -13.39 -0.32
C TRP A 104 -10.14 -14.54 -1.00
N ALA A 105 -9.32 -15.28 -0.26
CA ALA A 105 -8.64 -16.45 -0.80
C ALA A 105 -9.68 -17.47 -1.28
N MET A 106 -9.52 -17.92 -2.52
CA MET A 106 -10.44 -18.87 -3.18
C MET A 106 -10.21 -20.30 -2.70
N THR A 107 -10.49 -20.53 -1.41
CA THR A 107 -10.54 -21.87 -0.81
C THR A 107 -11.71 -22.67 -1.39
N GLU A 108 -11.66 -24.00 -1.31
CA GLU A 108 -12.74 -24.86 -1.80
C GLU A 108 -14.09 -24.56 -1.13
N LYS A 109 -14.07 -24.25 0.17
CA LYS A 109 -15.25 -23.79 0.90
C LYS A 109 -15.81 -22.48 0.34
N ARG A 110 -14.94 -21.49 0.07
CA ARG A 110 -15.33 -20.20 -0.53
C ARG A 110 -15.91 -20.39 -1.93
N LYS A 111 -15.32 -21.26 -2.75
CA LYS A 111 -15.83 -21.60 -4.10
C LYS A 111 -17.26 -22.14 -4.04
N ARG A 112 -17.52 -23.11 -3.15
CA ARG A 112 -18.86 -23.69 -2.95
C ARG A 112 -19.87 -22.63 -2.50
N GLN A 113 -19.52 -21.82 -1.50
CA GLN A 113 -20.36 -20.71 -1.04
C GLN A 113 -20.68 -19.72 -2.17
N LEU A 114 -19.71 -19.40 -3.03
CA LEU A 114 -19.92 -18.50 -4.16
C LEU A 114 -20.82 -19.14 -5.23
N GLN A 115 -20.72 -20.44 -5.46
CA GLN A 115 -21.59 -21.17 -6.38
C GLN A 115 -23.03 -21.17 -5.86
N GLU A 116 -23.25 -21.49 -4.59
CA GLU A 116 -24.55 -21.46 -3.93
C GLU A 116 -25.18 -20.06 -4.02
N LYS A 117 -24.44 -19.01 -3.63
CA LYS A 117 -24.91 -17.62 -3.73
C LYS A 117 -25.24 -17.21 -5.16
N ARG A 118 -24.49 -17.69 -6.16
CA ARG A 118 -24.78 -17.42 -7.58
C ARG A 118 -26.08 -18.11 -8.00
N GLN A 119 -26.30 -19.36 -7.59
CA GLN A 119 -27.52 -20.11 -7.90
C GLN A 119 -28.75 -19.48 -7.22
N GLU A 120 -28.63 -19.12 -5.94
CA GLU A 120 -29.69 -18.42 -5.19
C GLU A 120 -30.08 -17.12 -5.88
N ARG A 121 -29.10 -16.30 -6.27
CA ARG A 121 -29.36 -15.05 -6.99
C ARG A 121 -30.06 -15.27 -8.33
N LEU A 122 -29.72 -16.32 -9.07
CA LEU A 122 -30.40 -16.67 -10.32
C LEU A 122 -31.87 -17.03 -10.06
N ARG A 123 -32.14 -17.86 -9.05
CA ARG A 123 -33.52 -18.22 -8.67
C ARG A 123 -34.35 -17.00 -8.27
N LEU A 124 -33.78 -16.11 -7.46
CA LEU A 124 -34.45 -14.86 -7.07
C LEU A 124 -34.68 -13.95 -8.28
N ALA A 125 -33.73 -13.86 -9.20
CA ALA A 125 -33.88 -13.08 -10.43
C ALA A 125 -34.97 -13.64 -11.36
N GLU A 126 -35.06 -14.97 -11.49
CA GLU A 126 -36.14 -15.64 -12.24
C GLU A 126 -37.51 -15.36 -11.62
N ALA A 127 -37.63 -15.49 -10.29
CA ALA A 127 -38.86 -15.19 -9.57
C ALA A 127 -39.26 -13.71 -9.71
N ALA A 128 -38.29 -12.80 -9.64
CA ALA A 128 -38.50 -11.36 -9.79
C ALA A 128 -38.66 -10.89 -11.24
N ARG A 129 -38.47 -11.76 -12.25
CA ARG A 129 -38.45 -11.39 -13.67
C ARG A 129 -39.71 -10.66 -14.12
N ALA A 130 -40.86 -11.01 -13.57
CA ALA A 130 -42.13 -10.34 -13.88
C ALA A 130 -42.26 -8.93 -13.28
N THR A 131 -41.49 -8.61 -12.23
CA THR A 131 -41.48 -7.31 -11.54
C THR A 131 -40.32 -6.42 -11.99
N ILE A 132 -39.26 -7.03 -12.56
CA ILE A 132 -38.11 -6.30 -13.08
C ILE A 132 -38.54 -5.52 -14.34
N THR A 133 -38.59 -4.20 -14.21
CA THR A 133 -38.88 -3.30 -15.33
C THR A 133 -37.61 -3.03 -16.13
N ASP A 134 -37.61 -3.31 -17.43
CA ASP A 134 -36.51 -2.89 -18.31
C ASP A 134 -36.70 -1.42 -18.69
N GLY A 135 -35.80 -0.55 -18.23
CA GLY A 135 -35.85 0.88 -18.52
C GLY A 135 -35.80 1.19 -20.02
N ASN A 136 -35.13 0.36 -20.83
CA ASN A 136 -35.09 0.57 -22.27
C ASN A 136 -36.45 0.27 -22.92
N GLU A 137 -37.13 -0.78 -22.49
CA GLU A 137 -38.47 -1.12 -22.99
C GLU A 137 -39.48 -0.03 -22.60
N VAL A 138 -39.41 0.47 -21.36
CA VAL A 138 -40.25 1.59 -20.90
C VAL A 138 -40.03 2.84 -21.75
N ILE A 139 -38.77 3.17 -22.05
CA ILE A 139 -38.44 4.32 -22.91
C ILE A 139 -38.98 4.11 -24.33
N GLN A 140 -38.84 2.91 -24.91
CA GLN A 140 -39.40 2.61 -26.24
C GLN A 140 -40.93 2.71 -26.26
N GLN A 141 -41.60 2.17 -25.24
CA GLN A 141 -43.05 2.29 -25.08
C GLN A 141 -43.48 3.75 -24.94
N ALA A 142 -42.74 4.57 -24.18
CA ALA A 142 -43.00 6.00 -24.03
C ALA A 142 -42.81 6.77 -25.35
N ILE A 143 -41.74 6.50 -26.10
CA ILE A 143 -41.49 7.10 -27.43
C ILE A 143 -42.63 6.77 -28.40
N ASN A 144 -43.15 5.54 -28.37
CA ASN A 144 -44.22 5.11 -29.26
C ASN A 144 -45.60 5.63 -28.85
N SER A 145 -45.86 5.79 -27.55
CA SER A 145 -47.17 6.22 -27.02
C SER A 145 -47.33 7.73 -26.90
N ILE A 146 -46.24 8.48 -26.73
CA ILE A 146 -46.25 9.94 -26.57
C ILE A 146 -45.61 10.58 -27.81
N PRO A 147 -46.40 11.14 -28.75
CA PRO A 147 -45.90 11.70 -30.02
C PRO A 147 -44.85 12.79 -29.86
N ALA A 148 -44.92 13.59 -28.78
CA ALA A 148 -43.97 14.67 -28.49
C ALA A 148 -42.56 14.17 -28.13
N LEU A 149 -42.43 12.90 -27.72
CA LEU A 149 -41.15 12.27 -27.38
C LEU A 149 -40.59 11.47 -28.55
N ASN A 150 -41.32 11.35 -29.67
CA ASN A 150 -40.86 10.65 -30.86
C ASN A 150 -40.08 11.61 -31.76
N PRO A 151 -38.73 11.50 -31.84
CA PRO A 151 -37.93 12.41 -32.66
C PRO A 151 -38.27 12.31 -34.15
N ALA A 152 -38.83 11.19 -34.62
CA ALA A 152 -39.25 11.04 -36.02
C ALA A 152 -40.51 11.86 -36.36
N LEU A 153 -41.37 12.15 -35.38
CA LEU A 153 -42.57 12.98 -35.57
C LEU A 153 -42.27 14.47 -35.45
N LEU A 154 -41.24 14.85 -34.68
CA LEU A 154 -40.75 16.22 -34.59
C LEU A 154 -40.11 16.71 -35.90
N VAL A 155 -39.59 15.81 -36.74
CA VAL A 155 -38.98 16.12 -38.05
C VAL A 155 -40.04 16.38 -39.14
N GLY A 156 -41.34 16.28 -38.84
CA GLY A 156 -42.43 16.38 -39.82
C GLY A 156 -43.11 17.76 -39.98
N ALA A 157 -42.67 18.81 -39.28
CA ALA A 157 -43.37 20.12 -39.30
C ALA A 157 -42.60 21.27 -39.97
N GLY A 158 -41.54 21.00 -40.72
CA GLY A 158 -40.88 22.00 -41.54
C GLY A 158 -39.48 21.59 -41.96
N ASP A 159 -39.37 20.95 -43.12
CA ASP A 159 -38.27 21.11 -44.08
C ASP A 159 -38.37 20.03 -45.16
N GLU A 160 -38.79 20.43 -46.36
CA GLU A 160 -38.85 19.58 -47.56
C GLU A 160 -37.45 19.18 -48.10
N HIS A 161 -36.39 19.59 -47.38
CA HIS A 161 -34.98 19.32 -47.68
C HIS A 161 -34.22 18.61 -46.55
N ALA A 162 -34.90 17.96 -45.61
CA ALA A 162 -34.23 17.15 -44.60
C ALA A 162 -33.65 15.86 -45.23
N VAL A 163 -32.43 15.96 -45.75
CA VAL A 163 -31.63 14.81 -46.16
C VAL A 163 -31.54 13.86 -44.96
N LYS A 164 -32.02 12.62 -45.14
CA LYS A 164 -31.81 11.54 -44.19
C LYS A 164 -30.32 11.21 -44.14
N GLU A 165 -29.56 11.96 -43.36
CA GLU A 165 -28.17 11.62 -43.11
C GLU A 165 -28.15 10.36 -42.23
N PRO A 166 -27.56 9.25 -42.68
CA PRO A 166 -27.43 8.06 -41.85
C PRO A 166 -26.50 8.41 -40.69
N VAL A 167 -27.06 8.59 -39.50
CA VAL A 167 -26.26 8.71 -38.28
C VAL A 167 -25.52 7.40 -38.11
N LEU A 168 -24.21 7.46 -38.31
CA LEU A 168 -23.33 6.31 -38.19
C LEU A 168 -23.33 5.87 -36.72
N VAL A 169 -24.17 4.90 -36.38
CA VAL A 169 -24.16 4.26 -35.07
C VAL A 169 -22.77 3.63 -34.95
N ARG A 170 -21.88 4.27 -34.16
CA ARG A 170 -20.58 3.68 -33.86
C ARG A 170 -20.84 2.30 -33.26
N ALA A 171 -20.52 1.26 -34.03
CA ALA A 171 -20.44 -0.09 -33.49
C ALA A 171 -19.57 -0.02 -32.24
N ARG A 172 -20.12 -0.39 -31.09
CA ARG A 172 -19.32 -0.53 -29.88
C ARG A 172 -18.28 -1.60 -30.19
N ASN A 173 -17.03 -1.20 -30.36
CA ASN A 173 -15.94 -2.16 -30.45
C ASN A 173 -16.02 -3.08 -29.22
N PRO A 174 -15.88 -4.40 -29.39
CA PRO A 174 -15.84 -5.31 -28.25
C PRO A 174 -14.75 -4.84 -27.28
N PRO A 175 -15.00 -4.91 -25.96
CA PRO A 175 -14.00 -4.50 -24.97
C PRO A 175 -12.71 -5.27 -25.23
N ALA A 176 -11.58 -4.56 -25.18
CA ALA A 176 -10.27 -5.16 -25.43
C ALA A 176 -10.10 -6.41 -24.53
N PRO A 177 -9.60 -7.54 -25.07
CA PRO A 177 -9.38 -8.73 -24.28
C PRO A 177 -8.45 -8.39 -23.11
N TRP A 178 -8.86 -8.77 -21.90
CA TRP A 178 -8.09 -8.53 -20.70
C TRP A 178 -6.68 -9.12 -20.87
N LYS A 179 -5.65 -8.29 -20.69
CA LYS A 179 -4.26 -8.73 -20.67
C LYS A 179 -3.79 -8.83 -19.22
N PRO A 180 -3.18 -9.96 -18.80
CA PRO A 180 -2.56 -10.05 -17.49
C PRO A 180 -1.45 -9.00 -17.38
N PHE A 181 -1.34 -8.39 -16.19
CA PHE A 181 -0.31 -7.41 -15.87
C PHE A 181 1.07 -8.09 -15.94
N SER A 182 1.78 -7.91 -17.06
CA SER A 182 3.19 -8.28 -17.16
C SER A 182 3.98 -7.22 -16.40
N GLY A 183 4.20 -7.46 -15.10
CA GLY A 183 5.07 -6.63 -14.28
C GLY A 183 6.40 -6.45 -14.99
N ARG A 184 6.75 -5.20 -15.34
CA ARG A 184 8.13 -4.86 -15.66
C ARG A 184 8.92 -5.02 -14.36
N ARG A 185 9.90 -5.93 -14.39
CA ARG A 185 11.04 -5.90 -13.47
C ARG A 185 11.86 -4.64 -13.71
#